data_AF-A0A6P5L990-F1
#
_entry.id   AF-A0A6P5L990-F1
#
_cell.length_a   1.000
_cell.length_b   1.000
_cell.length_c   1.000
_cell.angle_alpha   90.00
_cell.angle_beta   90.00
_cell.angle_gamma   90.00
#
_symmetry.space_group_name_H-M   'P 1'
#
loop_
_entity.id
_entity.type
_entity.pdbx_description
1 polymer ?
#
loop_
_entity_poly.entity_id
_entity_poly.type
_entity_poly.pdbx_seq_one_letter_code
_entity_poly.pdbx_strand_id
1 'polypeptide(L)'
;MATFATAALRGLTRSVPVLRPTSGWLSRRSHHLTPVDDELFQRTTITLLEKDSPHIMYIDTYSPWGFTVNGNRVVGPCALVPHSIIQWNVGSHQDITEESFSLFWMLEPRIEIVVVGTGDRMEKLQPEILKGMRKRGIAVEVQDTPNACATFNFLCNEGRVAGAALIPPPGGSPSAVAPSSYVE
;
A
#
# COMPACT_ATOMS: atom_id res chain seq x y z
N MET A 1 76.00 -2.69 -42.14
CA MET A 1 76.06 -1.80 -43.31
C MET A 1 74.91 -2.15 -44.24
N ALA A 2 73.87 -1.29 -44.18
CA ALA A 2 72.93 -0.85 -45.21
C ALA A 2 72.45 -1.74 -46.39
N THR A 3 71.19 -1.45 -46.75
CA THR A 3 70.66 -1.39 -48.14
C THR A 3 70.01 -2.68 -48.64
N PHE A 4 68.68 -2.77 -48.57
CA PHE A 4 67.70 -2.36 -49.61
C PHE A 4 67.91 -3.08 -50.95
N ALA A 5 66.85 -3.74 -51.42
CA ALA A 5 66.03 -3.25 -52.53
C ALA A 5 65.54 -4.40 -53.43
N THR A 6 64.26 -4.26 -53.85
CA THR A 6 63.75 -4.47 -55.23
C THR A 6 63.91 -5.84 -55.89
N ALA A 7 62.99 -6.36 -56.68
CA ALA A 7 61.72 -5.90 -57.22
C ALA A 7 61.11 -7.08 -58.00
N ALA A 8 59.81 -6.95 -58.35
CA ALA A 8 59.24 -7.24 -59.67
C ALA A 8 59.39 -8.65 -60.30
N LEU A 9 58.46 -9.20 -61.08
CA LEU A 9 57.12 -8.86 -61.57
C LEU A 9 56.63 -10.13 -62.31
N ARG A 10 55.33 -10.40 -62.21
CA ARG A 10 54.38 -10.89 -63.25
C ARG A 10 54.66 -12.15 -64.08
N GLY A 11 53.60 -12.96 -64.18
CA GLY A 11 53.30 -13.82 -65.34
C GLY A 11 52.58 -15.11 -64.93
N LEU A 12 51.26 -15.08 -64.71
CA LEU A 12 50.18 -15.48 -65.63
C LEU A 12 50.08 -17.00 -65.98
N THR A 13 48.98 -17.59 -65.50
CA THR A 13 48.18 -18.73 -66.06
C THR A 13 48.87 -20.10 -66.04
N ARG A 14 48.25 -21.23 -65.69
CA ARG A 14 46.89 -21.78 -65.92
C ARG A 14 46.69 -23.03 -65.00
N SER A 15 45.48 -23.61 -65.05
CA SER A 15 45.02 -24.97 -64.65
C SER A 15 44.60 -25.26 -63.19
N VAL A 16 43.27 -25.27 -62.96
CA VAL A 16 42.34 -26.38 -62.56
C VAL A 16 42.99 -27.65 -61.95
N PRO A 17 42.40 -28.43 -60.98
CA PRO A 17 41.03 -28.45 -60.41
C PRO A 17 40.91 -28.53 -58.85
N VAL A 18 39.68 -28.28 -58.40
CA VAL A 18 38.90 -28.87 -57.29
C VAL A 18 39.65 -29.71 -56.22
N LEU A 19 39.62 -29.22 -54.98
CA LEU A 19 39.73 -30.02 -53.73
C LEU A 19 38.67 -29.54 -52.72
N ARG A 20 37.99 -30.51 -52.08
CA ARG A 20 37.00 -30.32 -51.00
C ARG A 20 37.64 -29.68 -49.75
N PRO A 21 36.95 -28.79 -49.03
CA PRO A 21 37.39 -28.39 -47.70
C PRO A 21 36.76 -29.29 -46.64
N THR A 22 37.59 -29.92 -45.81
CA THR A 22 37.17 -30.43 -44.49
C THR A 22 38.03 -29.81 -43.40
N SER A 23 37.32 -29.20 -42.45
CA SER A 23 37.64 -28.95 -41.04
C SER A 23 38.90 -28.14 -40.69
N GLY A 24 38.72 -27.08 -39.90
CA GLY A 24 39.87 -26.38 -39.33
C GLY A 24 39.62 -25.18 -38.44
N TRP A 25 38.66 -25.28 -37.50
CA TRP A 25 38.69 -24.62 -36.18
C TRP A 25 38.86 -23.08 -36.08
N LEU A 26 37.72 -22.45 -35.75
CA LEU A 26 37.49 -21.53 -34.62
C LEU A 26 38.61 -20.57 -34.18
N SER A 27 38.31 -19.27 -34.20
CA SER A 27 38.12 -18.53 -32.94
C SER A 27 37.43 -17.18 -33.13
N ARG A 28 36.41 -16.98 -32.27
CA ARG A 28 35.89 -15.72 -31.72
C ARG A 28 35.58 -14.58 -32.67
N ARG A 29 34.28 -14.29 -32.86
CA ARG A 29 33.74 -12.92 -32.79
C ARG A 29 32.31 -12.92 -32.23
N SER A 30 32.20 -12.33 -31.04
CA SER A 30 31.12 -11.46 -30.57
C SER A 30 29.70 -11.78 -30.99
N HIS A 31 28.88 -12.25 -30.04
CA HIS A 31 27.44 -12.12 -30.12
C HIS A 31 27.11 -10.61 -30.16
N HIS A 32 26.90 -10.08 -31.35
CA HIS A 32 26.37 -8.74 -31.56
C HIS A 32 24.86 -8.85 -31.42
N LEU A 33 24.36 -8.69 -30.20
CA LEU A 33 22.93 -8.46 -29.96
C LEU A 33 22.57 -7.18 -30.70
N THR A 34 21.72 -7.28 -31.71
CA THR A 34 21.13 -6.13 -32.38
C THR A 34 20.10 -5.50 -31.44
N PRO A 35 19.99 -4.16 -31.34
CA PRO A 35 19.00 -3.47 -30.48
C PRO A 35 17.52 -3.74 -30.80
N VAL A 36 17.23 -4.66 -31.72
CA VAL A 36 15.88 -4.94 -32.25
C VAL A 36 15.14 -5.97 -31.38
N ASP A 37 15.84 -6.70 -30.50
CA ASP A 37 15.21 -7.68 -29.61
C ASP A 37 14.79 -7.11 -28.24
N ASP A 38 15.09 -5.82 -27.96
CA ASP A 38 14.72 -5.15 -26.71
C ASP A 38 13.35 -4.44 -26.76
N GLU A 39 12.65 -4.43 -27.90
CA GLU A 39 11.34 -3.76 -28.04
C GLU A 39 10.14 -4.63 -27.66
N LEU A 40 10.35 -5.89 -27.27
CA LEU A 40 9.35 -6.60 -26.49
C LEU A 40 9.45 -6.13 -25.04
N PHE A 41 9.14 -4.84 -24.81
CA PHE A 41 8.68 -4.38 -23.52
C PHE A 41 7.49 -5.27 -23.15
N GLN A 42 7.78 -6.34 -22.42
CA GLN A 42 6.85 -6.98 -21.52
C GLN A 42 6.45 -5.89 -20.54
N ARG A 43 5.50 -5.06 -20.95
CA ARG A 43 4.72 -4.25 -20.02
C ARG A 43 4.07 -5.29 -19.14
N THR A 44 4.65 -5.53 -17.99
CA THR A 44 4.00 -6.23 -16.90
C THR A 44 2.81 -5.34 -16.57
N THR A 45 1.67 -5.62 -17.19
CA THR A 45 0.40 -5.00 -16.80
C THR A 45 0.12 -5.55 -15.42
N ILE A 46 0.51 -4.79 -14.40
CA ILE A 46 0.08 -5.02 -13.04
C ILE A 46 -1.40 -4.65 -13.05
N THR A 47 -2.26 -5.62 -13.34
CA THR A 47 -3.65 -5.53 -12.88
C THR A 47 -3.56 -5.56 -11.38
N LEU A 48 -3.70 -4.38 -10.78
CA LEU A 48 -3.84 -4.21 -9.34
C LEU A 48 -5.09 -5.00 -8.98
N LEU A 49 -4.88 -6.25 -8.51
CA LEU A 49 -5.95 -7.08 -7.99
C LEU A 49 -6.44 -6.34 -6.76
N GLU A 50 -7.57 -5.68 -6.93
CA GLU A 50 -8.37 -5.15 -5.83
C GLU A 50 -8.47 -6.29 -4.82
N LYS A 51 -8.01 -6.03 -3.59
CA LYS A 51 -8.04 -7.04 -2.53
C LYS A 51 -9.50 -7.22 -2.17
N ASP A 52 -10.18 -8.09 -2.91
CA ASP A 52 -11.55 -8.55 -2.68
C ASP A 52 -11.59 -9.30 -1.35
N SER A 53 -11.55 -8.54 -0.27
CA SER A 53 -11.97 -8.97 1.05
C SER A 53 -13.23 -8.18 1.35
N PRO A 54 -14.40 -8.62 0.87
CA PRO A 54 -15.68 -7.88 0.95
C PRO A 54 -16.16 -7.59 2.39
N HIS A 55 -15.34 -7.92 3.39
CA HIS A 55 -15.66 -7.90 4.80
C HIS A 55 -14.71 -7.03 5.63
N ILE A 56 -13.62 -6.48 5.05
CA ILE A 56 -12.70 -5.59 5.78
C ILE A 56 -13.29 -4.17 5.76
N MET A 57 -13.37 -3.57 6.94
CA MET A 57 -13.80 -2.18 7.08
C MET A 57 -12.64 -1.27 6.68
N TYR A 58 -12.89 -0.34 5.76
CA TYR A 58 -11.90 0.60 5.29
C TYR A 58 -12.48 2.02 5.25
N ILE A 59 -11.75 2.97 5.81
CA ILE A 59 -12.12 4.38 5.80
C ILE A 59 -11.48 5.02 4.56
N ASP A 60 -12.32 5.46 3.61
CA ASP A 60 -11.89 6.06 2.35
C ASP A 60 -11.50 7.52 2.52
N THR A 61 -12.35 8.29 3.21
CA THR A 61 -12.21 9.75 3.31
C THR A 61 -12.93 10.24 4.55
N TYR A 62 -12.43 11.34 5.13
CA TYR A 62 -13.13 12.06 6.17
C TYR A 62 -13.41 13.50 5.74
N SER A 63 -14.40 14.10 6.36
CA SER A 63 -14.85 15.46 6.14
C SER A 63 -15.33 16.07 7.45
N PRO A 64 -15.52 17.39 7.52
CA PRO A 64 -16.14 18.03 8.67
C PRO A 64 -17.54 17.51 9.01
N TRP A 65 -18.21 16.91 8.02
CA TRP A 65 -19.57 16.40 8.14
C TRP A 65 -19.61 14.93 8.54
N GLY A 66 -18.47 14.22 8.60
CA GLY A 66 -18.42 12.78 8.84
C GLY A 66 -17.47 12.04 7.90
N PHE A 67 -17.73 10.77 7.66
CA PHE A 67 -16.79 9.82 7.07
C PHE A 67 -17.38 9.12 5.84
N THR A 68 -16.51 8.63 4.95
CA THR A 68 -16.86 7.69 3.88
C THR A 68 -16.13 6.39 4.18
N VAL A 69 -16.88 5.30 4.33
CA VAL A 69 -16.38 3.98 4.75
C VAL A 69 -16.92 2.94 3.79
N ASN A 70 -16.03 2.24 3.08
CA ASN A 70 -16.38 1.31 2.00
C ASN A 70 -17.39 1.93 1.01
N GLY A 71 -17.19 3.19 0.63
CA GLY A 71 -18.09 3.96 -0.23
C GLY A 71 -19.39 4.47 0.42
N ASN A 72 -19.69 4.07 1.66
CA ASN A 72 -20.88 4.53 2.39
C ASN A 72 -20.59 5.81 3.16
N ARG A 73 -21.40 6.85 2.94
CA ARG A 73 -21.27 8.12 3.66
C ARG A 73 -22.00 8.07 5.00
N VAL A 74 -21.26 8.38 6.05
CA VAL A 74 -21.72 8.43 7.45
C VAL A 74 -21.61 9.87 7.92
N VAL A 75 -22.71 10.43 8.41
CA VAL A 75 -22.73 11.83 8.88
C VAL A 75 -22.48 11.86 10.38
N GLY A 76 -21.60 12.74 10.83
CA GLY A 76 -21.27 12.92 12.24
C GLY A 76 -20.34 11.84 12.81
N PRO A 77 -20.24 11.76 14.15
CA PRO A 77 -19.42 10.79 14.85
C PRO A 77 -19.91 9.36 14.64
N CYS A 78 -18.98 8.43 14.48
CA CYS A 78 -19.31 7.03 14.21
C CYS A 78 -18.39 6.07 14.94
N ALA A 79 -18.91 4.89 15.22
CA ALA A 79 -18.18 3.75 15.73
C ALA A 79 -18.13 2.69 14.64
N LEU A 80 -16.92 2.26 14.28
CA LEU A 80 -16.67 1.15 13.38
C LEU A 80 -16.36 -0.07 14.20
N VAL A 81 -17.07 -1.14 13.91
CA VAL A 81 -16.88 -2.47 14.49
C VAL A 81 -16.73 -3.47 13.35
N PRO A 82 -16.25 -4.69 13.59
CA PRO A 82 -16.17 -5.70 12.54
C PRO A 82 -17.49 -5.80 11.78
N HIS A 83 -17.44 -5.56 10.47
CA HIS A 83 -18.57 -5.64 9.54
C HIS A 83 -19.73 -4.66 9.75
N SER A 84 -19.61 -3.63 10.61
CA SER A 84 -20.73 -2.70 10.84
C SER A 84 -20.28 -1.27 11.18
N ILE A 85 -21.07 -0.31 10.71
CA ILE A 85 -20.93 1.11 11.02
C ILE A 85 -22.10 1.50 11.91
N ILE A 86 -21.81 2.10 13.06
CA ILE A 86 -22.81 2.51 14.04
C ILE A 86 -22.65 4.01 14.28
N GLN A 87 -23.77 4.74 14.40
CA GLN A 87 -23.76 6.14 14.81
C GLN A 87 -23.34 6.24 16.28
N TRP A 88 -22.34 7.08 16.56
CA TRP A 88 -21.82 7.23 17.91
C TRP A 88 -22.37 8.52 18.53
N ASN A 89 -23.19 8.37 19.58
CA ASN A 89 -23.89 9.49 20.20
C ASN A 89 -22.99 10.27 21.17
N VAL A 90 -21.98 10.96 20.64
CA VAL A 90 -21.11 11.88 21.39
C VAL A 90 -20.98 13.18 20.61
N GLY A 91 -21.02 14.34 21.27
CA GLY A 91 -20.82 15.63 20.60
C GLY A 91 -19.35 16.01 20.49
N SER A 92 -18.58 15.67 21.51
CA SER A 92 -17.18 16.04 21.67
C SER A 92 -16.41 14.99 22.47
N HIS A 93 -15.09 15.16 22.58
CA HIS A 93 -14.25 14.29 23.40
C HIS A 93 -14.63 14.29 24.89
N GLN A 94 -15.33 15.31 25.38
CA GLN A 94 -15.75 15.44 26.78
C GLN A 94 -16.99 14.59 27.09
N ASP A 95 -17.80 14.30 26.07
CA ASP A 95 -19.03 13.50 26.20
C ASP A 95 -18.73 11.99 26.13
N ILE A 96 -17.47 11.63 25.98
CA ILE A 96 -17.03 10.24 25.94
C ILE A 96 -17.07 9.68 27.37
N THR A 97 -17.98 8.74 27.60
CA THR A 97 -18.15 8.04 28.87
C THR A 97 -17.83 6.55 28.73
N GLU A 98 -17.77 5.80 29.83
CA GLU A 98 -17.66 4.34 29.76
C GLU A 98 -18.82 3.73 28.98
N GLU A 99 -20.06 4.22 29.17
CA GLU A 99 -21.25 3.75 28.45
C GLU A 99 -21.14 3.95 26.94
N SER A 100 -20.49 5.03 26.49
CA SER A 100 -20.23 5.31 25.08
C SER A 100 -19.35 4.24 24.41
N PHE A 101 -18.57 3.48 25.18
CA PHE A 101 -17.74 2.37 24.68
C PHE A 101 -18.41 1.00 24.81
N SER A 102 -19.61 0.92 25.37
CA SER A 102 -20.26 -0.36 25.70
C SER A 102 -20.37 -1.32 24.53
N LEU A 103 -20.64 -0.79 23.35
CA LEU A 103 -20.72 -1.56 22.11
C LEU A 103 -19.45 -2.40 21.84
N PHE A 104 -18.26 -1.91 22.18
CA PHE A 104 -17.00 -2.55 21.80
C PHE A 104 -16.71 -3.85 22.58
N TRP A 105 -17.29 -4.02 23.77
CA TRP A 105 -17.12 -5.25 24.56
C TRP A 105 -18.35 -6.16 24.56
N MET A 106 -19.46 -5.73 23.96
CA MET A 106 -20.68 -6.54 23.84
C MET A 106 -20.76 -7.32 22.53
N LEU A 107 -19.93 -6.98 21.55
CA LEU A 107 -19.97 -7.56 20.21
C LEU A 107 -18.98 -8.73 20.07
N GLU A 108 -19.34 -9.66 19.18
CA GLU A 108 -18.47 -10.72 18.68
C GLU A 108 -18.16 -10.46 17.20
N PRO A 109 -16.91 -10.67 16.73
CA PRO A 109 -15.75 -11.14 17.49
C PRO A 109 -15.23 -10.11 18.50
N ARG A 110 -14.68 -10.59 19.62
CA ARG A 110 -14.09 -9.72 20.65
C ARG A 110 -13.03 -8.77 20.06
N ILE A 111 -13.26 -7.48 20.22
CA ILE A 111 -12.35 -6.43 19.76
C ILE A 111 -11.12 -6.36 20.66
N GLU A 112 -9.93 -6.37 20.05
CA GLU A 112 -8.66 -6.32 20.78
C GLU A 112 -8.16 -4.90 20.99
N ILE A 113 -8.45 -4.02 20.03
CA ILE A 113 -7.98 -2.64 20.01
C ILE A 113 -9.05 -1.71 19.46
N VAL A 114 -9.26 -0.59 20.12
CA VAL A 114 -10.13 0.50 19.66
C VAL A 114 -9.29 1.75 19.45
N VAL A 115 -9.32 2.27 18.23
CA VAL A 115 -8.68 3.54 17.87
C VAL A 115 -9.70 4.67 18.02
N VAL A 116 -9.39 5.67 18.83
CA VAL A 116 -10.27 6.79 19.13
C VAL A 116 -9.76 8.04 18.42
N GLY A 117 -10.52 8.53 17.45
CA GLY A 117 -10.27 9.79 16.76
C GLY A 117 -11.03 10.93 17.43
N THR A 118 -10.31 11.87 18.03
CA THR A 118 -10.90 12.95 18.86
C THR A 118 -11.19 14.25 18.11
N GLY A 119 -11.15 14.23 16.77
CA GLY A 119 -11.33 15.40 15.91
C GLY A 119 -10.01 15.87 15.29
N ASP A 120 -9.76 17.17 15.34
CA ASP A 120 -8.58 17.83 14.72
C ASP A 120 -7.27 17.60 15.49
N ARG A 121 -7.37 17.38 16.81
CA ARG A 121 -6.21 17.17 17.68
C ARG A 121 -6.46 16.02 18.63
N MET A 122 -5.37 15.39 19.06
CA MET A 122 -5.40 14.35 20.09
C MET A 122 -5.79 14.96 21.44
N GLU A 123 -6.92 14.53 21.97
CA GLU A 123 -7.39 14.92 23.31
C GLU A 123 -7.27 13.76 24.30
N LYS A 124 -7.10 14.08 25.59
CA LYS A 124 -6.98 13.04 26.63
C LYS A 124 -8.35 12.54 27.06
N LEU A 125 -8.53 11.22 27.04
CA LEU A 125 -9.70 10.57 27.63
C LEU A 125 -9.56 10.44 29.14
N GLN A 126 -10.70 10.31 29.83
CA GLN A 126 -10.73 10.07 31.27
C GLN A 126 -10.01 8.75 31.60
N PRO A 127 -9.11 8.72 32.60
CA PRO A 127 -8.32 7.54 32.93
C PRO A 127 -9.16 6.36 33.39
N GLU A 128 -10.36 6.60 33.92
CA GLU A 128 -11.34 5.58 34.32
C GLU A 128 -11.78 4.74 33.11
N ILE A 129 -12.02 5.38 31.97
CA ILE A 129 -12.42 4.71 30.72
C ILE A 129 -11.30 3.80 30.22
N LEU A 130 -10.06 4.31 30.20
CA LEU A 130 -8.89 3.52 29.77
C LEU A 130 -8.66 2.31 30.68
N LYS A 131 -8.85 2.47 31.99
CA LYS A 131 -8.79 1.35 32.95
C LYS A 131 -9.92 0.36 32.72
N GLY A 132 -11.14 0.82 32.49
CA GLY A 132 -12.31 -0.01 32.21
C GLY A 132 -12.15 -0.86 30.95
N MET A 133 -11.61 -0.28 29.88
CA MET A 133 -11.33 -0.98 28.63
C MET A 133 -10.20 -2.00 28.79
N ARG A 134 -9.10 -1.64 29.47
CA ARG A 134 -8.00 -2.59 29.77
C ARG A 134 -8.46 -3.78 30.59
N LYS A 135 -9.31 -3.58 31.61
CA LYS A 135 -9.88 -4.70 32.40
C LYS A 135 -10.67 -5.67 31.54
N ARG A 136 -11.32 -5.17 30.48
CA ARG A 136 -12.05 -5.96 29.49
C ARG A 136 -11.15 -6.49 28.37
N GLY A 137 -9.82 -6.33 28.48
CA GLY A 137 -8.83 -6.82 27.51
C GLY A 137 -8.81 -6.06 26.19
N ILE A 138 -9.35 -4.83 26.16
CA ILE A 138 -9.38 -3.99 24.97
C ILE A 138 -8.34 -2.88 25.13
N ALA A 139 -7.37 -2.82 24.22
CA ALA A 139 -6.43 -1.71 24.12
C ALA A 139 -7.14 -0.48 23.53
N VAL A 140 -6.84 0.71 24.07
CA VAL A 140 -7.38 1.97 23.54
C VAL A 140 -6.22 2.83 23.10
N GLU A 141 -6.25 3.24 21.84
CA GLU A 141 -5.29 4.16 21.25
C GLU A 141 -6.01 5.46 20.89
N VAL A 142 -5.57 6.59 21.44
CA VAL A 142 -6.23 7.88 21.23
C VAL A 142 -5.36 8.72 20.31
N GLN A 143 -5.93 9.20 19.22
CA GLN A 143 -5.27 10.01 18.20
C GLN A 143 -6.20 11.15 17.73
N ASP A 144 -5.66 12.07 16.96
CA ASP A 144 -6.45 12.90 16.05
C ASP A 144 -7.06 12.04 14.94
N THR A 145 -8.13 12.51 14.34
CA THR A 145 -8.95 11.72 13.41
C THR A 145 -8.21 11.28 12.15
N PRO A 146 -7.39 12.12 11.49
CA PRO A 146 -6.63 11.70 10.31
C PRO A 146 -5.72 10.51 10.61
N ASN A 147 -4.96 10.58 11.72
CA ASN A 147 -4.08 9.51 12.14
C ASN A 147 -4.86 8.28 12.61
N ALA A 148 -5.97 8.48 13.33
CA ALA A 148 -6.85 7.40 13.76
C ALA A 148 -7.39 6.58 12.57
N CYS A 149 -7.79 7.25 11.49
CA CYS A 149 -8.26 6.59 10.27
C CYS A 149 -7.16 5.73 9.64
N ALA A 150 -5.94 6.26 9.53
CA ALA A 150 -4.79 5.53 8.99
C ALA A 150 -4.43 4.30 9.84
N THR A 151 -4.38 4.48 11.17
CA THR A 151 -4.09 3.39 12.12
C THR A 151 -5.16 2.30 12.06
N PHE A 152 -6.44 2.66 12.03
CA PHE A 152 -7.53 1.70 11.87
C PHE A 152 -7.41 0.91 10.57
N ASN A 153 -7.21 1.59 9.45
CA ASN A 153 -7.05 0.94 8.14
C ASN A 153 -5.86 -0.03 8.13
N PHE A 154 -4.74 0.35 8.75
CA PHE A 154 -3.58 -0.53 8.90
C PHE A 154 -3.91 -1.80 9.71
N LEU A 155 -4.52 -1.65 10.88
CA LEU A 155 -4.90 -2.77 11.76
C LEU A 155 -5.88 -3.73 11.07
N CYS A 156 -6.87 -3.17 10.37
CA CYS A 156 -7.84 -3.95 9.59
C CYS A 156 -7.15 -4.71 8.44
N ASN A 157 -6.19 -4.09 7.76
CA ASN A 157 -5.44 -4.75 6.68
C ASN A 157 -4.49 -5.85 7.19
N GLU A 158 -3.97 -5.72 8.40
CA GLU A 158 -3.19 -6.75 9.12
C GLU A 158 -4.07 -7.95 9.54
N GLY A 159 -5.40 -7.81 9.48
CA GLY A 159 -6.35 -8.85 9.88
C GLY A 159 -6.61 -8.87 11.39
N ARG A 160 -6.30 -7.78 12.10
CA ARG A 160 -6.60 -7.65 13.53
C ARG A 160 -8.07 -7.32 13.74
N VAL A 161 -8.63 -7.80 14.85
CA VAL A 161 -10.00 -7.45 15.27
C VAL A 161 -9.98 -6.07 15.94
N ALA A 162 -9.99 -5.04 15.11
CA ALA A 162 -9.96 -3.64 15.53
C ALA A 162 -11.35 -2.98 15.43
N GLY A 163 -11.60 -2.03 16.34
CA GLY A 163 -12.69 -1.07 16.25
C GLY A 163 -12.17 0.36 16.12
N ALA A 164 -13.03 1.28 15.70
CA ALA A 164 -12.73 2.71 15.75
C ALA A 164 -13.90 3.48 16.36
N ALA A 165 -13.61 4.56 17.08
CA ALA A 165 -14.57 5.54 17.55
C ALA A 165 -14.11 6.91 17.08
N LEU A 166 -14.79 7.50 16.10
CA LEU A 166 -14.29 8.64 15.34
C LEU A 166 -15.24 9.83 15.47
N ILE A 167 -14.66 10.99 15.79
CA ILE A 167 -15.33 12.29 15.77
C ILE A 167 -14.81 13.05 14.54
N PRO A 168 -15.67 13.56 13.64
CA PRO A 168 -15.19 14.31 12.49
C PRO A 168 -14.45 15.58 12.93
N PRO A 169 -13.33 15.94 12.28
CA PRO A 169 -12.59 17.14 12.64
C PRO A 169 -13.42 18.40 12.32
N PRO A 170 -13.43 19.42 13.20
CA PRO A 170 -14.12 20.67 12.93
C PRO A 170 -13.50 21.39 11.72
N GLY A 171 -14.22 21.41 10.60
CA GLY A 171 -14.02 22.40 9.53
C GLY A 171 -12.61 22.54 8.95
N GLY A 172 -11.93 21.43 8.63
CA GLY A 172 -10.73 21.41 7.77
C GLY A 172 -11.04 20.87 6.37
N SER A 173 -10.24 21.24 5.36
CA SER A 173 -10.39 20.69 4.00
C SER A 173 -10.45 19.15 4.04
N PRO A 174 -11.38 18.49 3.32
CA PRO A 174 -11.43 17.04 3.27
C PRO A 174 -10.07 16.53 2.77
N SER A 175 -9.30 15.94 3.68
CA SER A 175 -8.07 15.27 3.29
C SER A 175 -8.50 13.86 2.95
N ALA A 176 -8.34 13.53 1.66
CA ALA A 176 -8.41 12.16 1.21
C ALA A 176 -7.42 11.37 2.07
N VAL A 177 -7.88 10.30 2.72
CA VAL A 177 -6.96 9.32 3.28
C VAL A 177 -6.25 8.78 2.06
N ALA A 178 -4.97 9.14 1.90
CA ALA A 178 -4.22 8.69 0.74
C ALA A 178 -4.30 7.16 0.74
N PRO A 179 -4.80 6.52 -0.33
CA PRO A 179 -4.69 5.08 -0.44
C PRO A 179 -3.20 4.78 -0.32
N SER A 180 -2.82 4.02 0.71
CA SER A 180 -1.43 3.75 1.12
C SER A 180 -0.50 3.67 -0.09
N SER A 181 0.14 4.78 -0.41
CA SER A 181 1.06 4.91 -1.54
C SER A 181 2.47 4.70 -0.98
N TYR A 182 3.00 3.50 -1.16
CA TYR A 182 4.45 3.22 -1.14
C TYR A 182 4.87 3.13 -2.61
N VAL A 183 5.60 4.10 -3.19
CA VAL A 183 7.06 4.37 -3.12
C VAL A 183 7.89 3.15 -3.53
N GLU A 184 8.33 3.21 -4.80
CA GLU A 184 9.29 2.40 -5.59
C GLU A 184 9.15 0.87 -5.67
#